data_AF-A0A0N4U0N3-F1
#
_entry.id   AF-A0A0N4U0N3-F1
#
_cell.length_a   1.000
_cell.length_b   1.000
_cell.length_c   1.000
_cell.angle_alpha   90.00
_cell.angle_beta   90.00
_cell.angle_gamma   90.00
#
_symmetry.space_group_name_H-M   'P 1'
#
loop_
_entity.id
_entity.type
_entity.pdbx_description
1 polymer ?
#
loop_
_entity_poly.entity_id
_entity_poly.type
_entity_poly.pdbx_seq_one_letter_code
_entity_poly.pdbx_strand_id
1 'polypeptide(L)'
;MQVCSERRTGVSKNYRKPILLPNGEYSGILVGDYVIIREGRQSAELYEHGFFGNFLEERHYDVVQPACFTSADQEEDDIQQKMKLWRSIQLRNNNLHLSMEESMYLSHELSILKIFLKSRSISSHELWNYYFSRYGTRFIKRYVVYRYYRNKDWIVHSGLLYACDFIIYHDGPGYNHSTAALYIANPTNCHDIKLFSNFNRFLSNVKKIFIKIDVDIPSDLILNTPDCLKKICIKQVISSSLDV
;
A
#
# COMPACT_ATOMS: atom_id res chain seq x y z
N MET A 1 -18.41 8.29 -5.97
CA MET A 1 -18.47 6.90 -5.48
C MET A 1 -18.56 6.95 -3.97
N GLN A 2 -19.67 6.51 -3.40
CA GLN A 2 -19.84 6.42 -1.94
C GLN A 2 -19.71 4.94 -1.59
N VAL A 3 -18.52 4.51 -1.20
CA VAL A 3 -18.31 3.14 -0.73
C VAL A 3 -18.45 3.14 0.78
N CYS A 4 -19.51 2.52 1.31
CA CYS A 4 -19.73 2.45 2.75
C CYS A 4 -18.65 1.58 3.41
N SER A 5 -17.89 2.14 4.35
CA SER A 5 -16.93 1.41 5.17
C SER A 5 -17.50 1.14 6.56
N GLU A 6 -17.49 -0.10 7.01
CA GLU A 6 -17.78 -0.46 8.40
C GLU A 6 -16.57 -0.12 9.30
N ARG A 7 -16.81 0.63 10.38
CA ARG A 7 -15.81 0.89 11.43
C ARG A 7 -15.49 -0.41 12.15
N ARG A 8 -14.20 -0.60 12.48
CA ARG A 8 -13.78 -1.68 13.39
C ARG A 8 -14.41 -1.48 14.77
N THR A 9 -14.73 -2.59 15.44
CA THR A 9 -15.14 -2.57 16.84
C THR A 9 -14.00 -2.07 17.72
N GLY A 10 -14.29 -1.15 18.66
CA GLY A 10 -13.31 -0.63 19.63
C GLY A 10 -12.60 0.67 19.26
N VAL A 11 -12.86 1.28 18.10
CA VAL A 11 -12.31 2.60 17.75
C VAL A 11 -12.95 3.70 18.60
N SER A 12 -12.13 4.54 19.25
CA SER A 12 -12.59 5.66 20.10
C SER A 12 -13.45 6.66 19.33
N LYS A 13 -14.48 7.23 19.99
CA LYS A 13 -15.34 8.29 19.41
C LYS A 13 -14.58 9.59 19.13
N ASN A 14 -13.50 9.89 19.85
CA ASN A 14 -12.73 11.14 19.74
C ASN A 14 -11.56 11.05 18.74
N TYR A 15 -11.71 10.23 17.70
CA TYR A 15 -10.67 9.99 16.70
C TYR A 15 -10.36 11.23 15.85
N ARG A 16 -9.06 11.48 15.58
CA ARG A 16 -8.60 12.49 14.61
C ARG A 16 -8.37 11.81 13.26
N LYS A 17 -9.08 12.22 12.21
CA LYS A 17 -8.79 11.79 10.83
C LYS A 17 -7.29 11.89 10.55
N PRO A 18 -6.70 10.94 9.80
CA PRO A 18 -5.29 11.03 9.49
C PRO A 18 -5.07 12.28 8.64
N ILE A 19 -4.01 13.01 8.96
CA ILE A 19 -3.58 14.13 8.13
C ILE A 19 -2.99 13.52 6.87
N LEU A 20 -3.67 13.65 5.74
CA LEU A 20 -3.29 12.98 4.48
C LEU A 20 -2.14 13.69 3.74
N LEU A 21 -1.79 14.89 4.19
CA LEU A 21 -0.72 15.73 3.66
C LEU A 21 0.29 16.01 4.78
N PRO A 22 1.40 15.26 4.85
CA PRO A 22 2.48 15.58 5.77
C PRO A 22 3.05 16.97 5.48
N ASN A 23 3.34 17.75 6.54
CA ASN A 23 3.93 19.09 6.41
C ASN A 23 5.46 19.12 6.56
N GLY A 24 6.10 17.95 6.68
CA GLY A 24 7.56 17.81 6.88
C GLY A 24 8.32 17.57 5.58
N GLU A 25 9.64 17.76 5.65
CA GLU A 25 10.58 17.31 4.62
C GLU A 25 11.22 15.99 5.04
N TYR A 26 11.17 15.00 4.14
CA TYR A 26 11.62 13.64 4.40
C TYR A 26 12.78 13.28 3.47
N SER A 27 13.64 12.39 3.94
CA SER A 27 14.73 11.86 3.12
C SER A 27 14.78 10.34 3.14
N GLY A 28 15.00 9.74 1.97
CA GLY A 28 15.05 8.29 1.81
C GLY A 28 16.13 7.83 0.84
N ILE A 29 16.55 6.56 0.99
CA ILE A 29 17.55 5.93 0.13
C ILE A 29 16.86 4.95 -0.81
N LEU A 30 17.08 5.09 -2.11
CA LEU A 30 16.58 4.16 -3.12
C LEU A 30 17.40 2.87 -3.09
N VAL A 31 16.74 1.76 -2.74
CA VAL A 31 17.33 0.41 -2.65
C VAL A 31 16.42 -0.57 -3.39
N GLY A 32 16.91 -1.10 -4.52
CA GLY A 32 16.09 -1.96 -5.38
C GLY A 32 14.86 -1.19 -5.87
N ASP A 33 13.68 -1.65 -5.50
CA ASP A 33 12.40 -1.09 -5.94
C ASP A 33 11.67 -0.32 -4.83
N TYR A 34 12.39 -0.04 -3.73
CA TYR A 34 11.88 0.65 -2.55
C TYR A 34 12.71 1.88 -2.23
N VAL A 35 12.06 2.88 -1.65
CA VAL A 35 12.75 3.98 -0.94
C VAL A 35 12.63 3.72 0.55
N ILE A 36 13.78 3.68 1.23
CA ILE A 36 13.87 3.38 2.65
C ILE A 36 14.16 4.67 3.41
N ILE A 37 13.25 5.08 4.30
CA ILE A 37 13.49 6.12 5.29
C ILE A 37 13.98 5.42 6.55
N ARG A 38 15.21 5.74 6.98
CA ARG A 38 15.87 5.07 8.11
C ARG A 38 15.70 5.78 9.45
N GLU A 39 15.33 7.06 9.44
CA GLU A 39 15.18 7.82 10.66
C GLU A 39 13.83 7.49 11.30
N GLY A 40 13.85 6.87 12.48
CA GLY A 40 12.62 6.39 13.14
C GLY A 40 11.57 7.48 13.40
N ARG A 41 11.97 8.74 13.65
CA ARG A 41 11.02 9.85 13.83
C ARG A 41 10.34 10.22 12.50
N GLN A 42 11.12 10.49 11.45
CA GLN A 42 10.59 10.75 10.11
C GLN A 42 9.68 9.60 9.61
N SER A 43 10.11 8.36 9.84
CA SER A 43 9.35 7.17 9.50
C SER A 43 8.01 7.10 10.23
N ALA A 44 7.99 7.30 11.54
CA ALA A 44 6.76 7.29 12.33
C ALA A 44 5.83 8.44 11.95
N GLU A 45 6.38 9.64 11.77
CA GLU A 45 5.63 10.83 11.38
C GLU A 45 4.99 10.64 10.00
N LEU A 46 5.76 10.22 8.99
CA LEU A 46 5.22 10.02 7.65
C LEU A 46 4.13 8.94 7.60
N TYR A 47 4.29 7.88 8.39
CA TYR A 47 3.28 6.83 8.49
C TYR A 47 2.01 7.32 9.19
N GLU A 48 2.13 8.07 10.29
CA GLU A 48 0.99 8.67 11.00
C GLU A 48 0.24 9.68 10.10
N HIS A 49 0.98 10.43 9.27
CA HIS A 49 0.46 11.42 8.34
C HIS A 49 0.11 10.81 6.97
N GLY A 50 -0.78 9.82 7.00
CA GLY A 50 -1.44 9.33 5.79
C GLY A 50 -1.08 7.91 5.36
N PHE A 51 -0.50 7.11 6.25
CA PHE A 51 -0.24 5.67 6.07
C PHE A 51 0.65 5.36 4.86
N PHE A 52 1.66 6.18 4.64
CA PHE A 52 2.65 5.93 3.61
C PHE A 52 3.67 4.91 4.09
N GLY A 53 4.00 3.95 3.22
CA GLY A 53 5.01 2.95 3.47
C GLY A 53 4.55 1.83 4.40
N ASN A 54 5.46 0.89 4.62
CA ASN A 54 5.28 -0.19 5.58
C ASN A 54 6.57 -0.36 6.39
N PHE A 55 6.42 -0.55 7.70
CA PHE A 55 7.51 -1.08 8.51
C PHE A 55 7.61 -2.58 8.25
N LEU A 56 8.81 -3.05 7.93
CA LEU A 56 9.04 -4.49 7.93
C LEU A 56 8.82 -4.97 9.37
N GLU A 57 7.98 -6.00 9.53
CA GLU A 57 7.65 -6.67 10.80
C GLU A 57 6.53 -6.05 11.65
N GLU A 58 5.78 -5.05 11.14
CA GLU A 58 4.60 -4.49 11.84
C GLU A 58 3.39 -5.45 11.97
N ARG A 59 3.52 -6.72 11.56
CA ARG A 59 2.63 -7.75 12.10
C ARG A 59 2.95 -7.88 13.59
N HIS A 60 2.28 -7.07 14.38
CA HIS A 60 2.05 -7.25 15.81
C HIS A 60 1.43 -8.64 16.03
N TYR A 61 2.23 -9.69 15.96
CA TYR A 61 1.97 -10.93 16.68
C TYR A 61 2.40 -10.71 18.12
N ASP A 62 1.84 -9.69 18.78
CA ASP A 62 1.88 -9.66 20.25
C ASP A 62 1.07 -10.81 20.86
N VAL A 63 0.30 -11.51 20.02
CA VAL A 63 -0.52 -12.65 20.36
C VAL A 63 0.04 -13.93 19.72
N VAL A 64 1.29 -14.27 20.00
CA VAL A 64 1.64 -15.70 19.95
C VAL A 64 0.94 -16.36 21.13
N GLN A 65 0.00 -17.25 20.85
CA GLN A 65 -0.68 -17.98 21.91
C GLN A 65 0.34 -18.82 22.69
N PRO A 66 0.25 -18.90 24.03
CA PRO A 66 1.12 -19.77 24.82
C PRO A 66 1.20 -21.20 24.28
N ALA A 67 0.09 -21.69 23.71
CA ALA A 67 -0.05 -22.98 23.04
C ALA A 67 0.99 -23.24 21.92
N CYS A 68 1.57 -22.20 21.31
CA CYS A 68 2.64 -22.37 20.32
C CYS A 68 3.97 -22.81 20.94
N PHE A 69 4.14 -22.61 22.24
CA PHE A 69 5.34 -22.99 23.00
C PHE A 69 5.09 -24.17 23.93
N THR A 70 3.83 -24.53 24.21
CA THR A 70 3.49 -25.64 25.09
C THR A 70 3.85 -26.99 24.45
N SER A 71 4.67 -27.77 25.14
CA SER A 71 4.75 -29.23 24.99
C SER A 71 4.39 -29.88 26.33
N ALA A 72 4.02 -31.16 26.32
CA ALA A 72 3.33 -31.84 27.43
C ALA A 72 3.98 -31.69 28.82
N ASP A 73 5.27 -31.36 28.90
CA ASP A 73 6.06 -31.35 30.14
C ASP A 73 6.76 -30.00 30.42
N GLN A 74 6.18 -28.85 30.05
CA GLN A 74 6.83 -27.54 30.25
C GLN A 74 6.19 -26.67 31.34
N GLU A 75 7.05 -26.07 32.17
CA GLU A 75 6.69 -25.10 33.20
C GLU A 75 6.27 -23.75 32.60
N GLU A 76 5.35 -23.05 33.27
CA GLU A 76 4.79 -21.76 32.83
C GLU A 76 5.86 -20.67 32.62
N ASP A 77 6.93 -20.70 33.42
CA ASP A 77 8.06 -19.77 33.33
C ASP A 77 8.86 -19.94 32.03
N ASP A 78 9.06 -21.18 31.55
CA ASP A 78 9.75 -21.47 30.28
C ASP A 78 8.93 -20.94 29.08
N ILE A 79 7.60 -21.11 29.13
CA ILE A 79 6.69 -20.55 28.12
C ILE A 79 6.82 -19.02 28.09
N GLN A 80 6.81 -18.37 29.25
CA GLN A 80 6.95 -16.91 29.31
C GLN A 80 8.32 -16.43 28.81
N GLN A 81 9.39 -17.18 29.08
CA GLN A 81 10.73 -16.88 28.58
C GLN A 81 10.82 -17.03 27.06
N LYS A 82 10.24 -18.09 26.49
CA LYS A 82 10.14 -18.28 25.02
C LYS A 82 9.31 -17.19 24.34
N MET A 83 8.20 -16.78 24.95
CA MET A 83 7.41 -15.64 24.46
C MET A 83 8.21 -14.33 24.48
N LYS A 84 8.96 -14.07 25.55
CA LYS A 84 9.87 -12.89 25.64
C LYS A 84 10.97 -12.97 24.60
N LEU A 85 11.59 -14.13 24.42
CA LEU A 85 12.60 -14.37 23.40
C LEU A 85 12.04 -14.14 21.99
N TRP A 86 10.87 -14.70 21.68
CA TRP A 86 10.19 -14.48 20.39
C TRP A 86 9.94 -13.00 20.11
N ARG A 87 9.45 -12.26 21.11
CA ARG A 87 9.29 -10.80 21.02
C ARG A 87 10.61 -10.07 20.82
N SER A 88 11.71 -10.56 21.39
CA SER A 88 13.04 -9.96 21.21
C SER A 88 13.68 -10.26 19.85
N ILE A 89 13.31 -11.39 19.23
CA ILE A 89 13.76 -11.77 17.88
C ILE A 89 13.08 -10.93 16.81
N GLN A 90 11.85 -10.45 17.05
CA GLN A 90 11.23 -9.45 16.19
C GLN A 90 12.11 -8.21 16.20
N LEU A 91 12.88 -8.03 15.12
CA LEU A 91 13.76 -6.91 14.97
C LEU A 91 12.84 -5.69 14.82
N ARG A 92 12.93 -4.73 15.73
CA ARG A 92 12.29 -3.42 15.52
C ARG A 92 13.03 -2.72 14.40
N ASN A 93 12.68 -3.08 13.17
CA ASN A 93 13.13 -2.36 12.01
C ASN A 93 12.28 -1.09 11.89
N ASN A 94 12.77 0.00 12.50
CA ASN A 94 12.13 1.31 12.42
C ASN A 94 12.29 1.96 11.03
N ASN A 95 12.80 1.23 10.03
CA ASN A 95 12.88 1.73 8.68
C ASN A 95 11.50 1.63 8.02
N LEU A 96 11.06 2.73 7.43
CA LEU A 96 9.84 2.78 6.64
C LEU A 96 10.19 2.49 5.18
N HIS A 97 9.56 1.47 4.61
CA HIS A 97 9.74 1.07 3.22
C HIS A 97 8.60 1.61 2.37
N LEU A 98 8.91 2.57 1.51
CA LEU A 98 7.99 3.14 0.53
C LEU A 98 8.05 2.33 -0.77
N SER A 99 6.88 2.00 -1.32
CA SER A 99 6.77 1.40 -2.65
C SER A 99 7.19 2.38 -3.75
N MET A 100 7.28 1.89 -4.98
CA MET A 100 7.53 2.73 -6.15
C MET A 100 6.47 3.82 -6.33
N GLU A 101 5.20 3.47 -6.13
CA GLU A 101 4.09 4.41 -6.31
C GLU A 101 4.05 5.45 -5.17
N GLU A 102 4.28 5.01 -3.93
CA GLU A 102 4.35 5.89 -2.76
C GLU A 102 5.52 6.88 -2.89
N SER A 103 6.72 6.36 -3.18
CA SER A 103 7.91 7.20 -3.34
C SER A 103 7.78 8.19 -4.50
N MET A 104 7.20 7.76 -5.63
CA MET A 104 6.92 8.66 -6.75
C MET A 104 5.90 9.74 -6.35
N TYR A 105 4.82 9.38 -5.64
CA TYR A 105 3.79 10.33 -5.23
C TYR A 105 4.33 11.38 -4.25
N LEU A 106 5.07 10.94 -3.23
CA LEU A 106 5.67 11.81 -2.22
C LEU A 106 6.75 12.74 -2.80
N SER A 107 7.52 12.24 -3.78
CA SER A 107 8.58 13.03 -4.43
C SER A 107 8.05 13.97 -5.52
N HIS A 108 7.07 13.54 -6.31
CA HIS A 108 6.59 14.28 -7.47
C HIS A 108 5.35 15.15 -7.21
N GLU A 109 4.30 14.58 -6.60
CA GLU A 109 3.04 15.31 -6.41
C GLU A 109 3.12 16.19 -5.16
N LEU A 110 3.67 15.66 -4.07
CA LEU A 110 3.76 16.39 -2.80
C LEU A 110 5.07 17.17 -2.63
N SER A 111 6.13 16.79 -3.35
CA SER A 111 7.46 17.41 -3.25
C SER A 111 8.03 17.45 -1.83
N ILE A 112 7.68 16.47 -0.99
CA ILE A 112 8.14 16.39 0.41
C ILE A 112 9.23 15.34 0.64
N LEU A 113 9.52 14.49 -0.35
CA LEU A 113 10.49 13.40 -0.22
C LEU A 113 11.69 13.60 -1.13
N LYS A 114 12.86 13.80 -0.52
CA LYS A 114 14.17 13.81 -1.19
C LYS A 114 14.77 12.42 -1.22
N ILE A 115 15.14 11.93 -2.40
CA ILE A 115 15.61 10.56 -2.59
C ILE A 115 17.09 10.54 -2.98
N PHE A 116 17.84 9.63 -2.37
CA PHE A 116 19.25 9.42 -2.63
C PHE A 116 19.52 8.04 -3.23
N LEU A 117 20.27 8.00 -4.34
CA LEU A 117 20.79 6.78 -4.96
C LEU A 117 22.33 6.81 -4.86
N LYS A 118 22.91 5.86 -4.12
CA LYS A 118 24.37 5.79 -3.90
C LYS A 118 24.96 7.14 -3.45
N SER A 119 24.33 7.78 -2.46
CA SER A 119 24.71 9.10 -1.91
C SER A 119 24.50 10.31 -2.84
N ARG A 120 23.99 10.13 -4.06
CA ARG A 120 23.58 11.22 -4.96
C ARG A 120 22.07 11.46 -4.83
N SER A 121 21.65 12.70 -4.62
CA SER A 121 20.23 13.04 -4.71
C SER A 121 19.74 12.92 -6.15
N ILE A 122 18.58 12.30 -6.36
CA ILE A 122 17.95 12.16 -7.67
C ILE A 122 16.66 12.99 -7.72
N SER A 123 16.37 13.55 -8.90
CA SER A 123 15.11 14.24 -9.16
C SER A 123 13.95 13.26 -9.33
N SER A 124 12.70 13.77 -9.21
CA SER A 124 11.49 12.99 -9.50
C SER A 124 11.46 12.45 -10.94
N HIS A 125 12.06 13.16 -11.90
CA HIS A 125 12.18 12.74 -13.30
C HIS A 125 13.17 11.58 -13.47
N GLU A 126 14.28 11.60 -12.74
CA GLU A 126 15.23 10.49 -12.71
C GLU A 126 14.62 9.26 -12.03
N LEU A 127 13.86 9.46 -10.95
CA LEU A 127 13.13 8.39 -10.27
C LEU A 127 12.06 7.76 -11.19
N TRP A 128 11.29 8.59 -11.90
CA TRP A 128 10.32 8.12 -12.90
C TRP A 128 11.00 7.24 -13.94
N ASN A 129 12.09 7.73 -14.54
CA ASN A 129 12.86 6.98 -15.53
C ASN A 129 13.43 5.68 -14.95
N TYR A 130 13.92 5.71 -13.72
CA TYR A 130 14.43 4.52 -13.04
C TYR A 130 13.37 3.41 -12.94
N TYR A 131 12.14 3.74 -12.51
CA TYR A 131 11.05 2.76 -12.43
C TYR A 131 10.51 2.37 -13.80
N PHE A 132 10.35 3.34 -14.71
CA PHE A 132 9.87 3.08 -16.07
C PHE A 132 10.81 2.17 -16.85
N SER A 133 12.13 2.35 -16.76
CA SER A 133 13.10 1.48 -17.43
C SER A 133 13.07 0.03 -16.93
N ARG A 134 12.59 -0.23 -15.70
CA ARG A 134 12.49 -1.58 -15.13
C ARG A 134 11.16 -2.26 -15.39
N TYR A 135 10.07 -1.50 -15.35
CA TYR A 135 8.71 -2.04 -15.34
C TYR A 135 7.85 -1.60 -16.52
N GLY A 136 8.31 -0.64 -17.32
CA GLY A 136 7.58 -0.09 -18.45
C GLY A 136 6.19 0.41 -18.07
N THR A 137 5.20 0.07 -18.89
CA THR A 137 3.80 0.47 -18.69
C THR A 137 3.20 -0.08 -17.40
N ARG A 138 3.72 -1.18 -16.83
CA ARG A 138 3.22 -1.72 -15.56
C ARG A 138 3.37 -0.73 -14.41
N PHE A 139 4.52 -0.05 -14.33
CA PHE A 139 4.74 1.00 -13.33
C PHE A 139 3.75 2.16 -13.54
N ILE A 140 3.60 2.62 -14.78
CA ILE A 140 2.72 3.74 -15.12
C ILE A 140 1.28 3.44 -14.72
N LYS A 141 0.75 2.28 -15.11
CA LYS A 141 -0.61 1.86 -14.75
C LYS A 141 -0.83 1.85 -13.24
N ARG A 142 0.10 1.26 -12.50
CA ARG A 142 0.04 1.19 -11.03
C ARG A 142 0.11 2.57 -10.39
N TYR A 143 1.04 3.41 -10.83
CA TYR A 143 1.19 4.76 -10.31
C TYR A 143 -0.03 5.64 -10.60
N VAL A 144 -0.58 5.60 -11.81
CA VAL A 144 -1.79 6.35 -12.20
C VAL A 144 -2.99 5.98 -11.32
N VAL A 145 -3.18 4.69 -11.03
CA VAL A 145 -4.24 4.23 -10.13
C VAL A 145 -3.97 4.69 -8.70
N TYR A 146 -2.76 4.49 -8.19
CA TYR A 146 -2.38 4.95 -6.86
C TYR A 146 -2.63 6.46 -6.69
N ARG A 147 -2.12 7.28 -7.62
CA ARG A 147 -2.29 8.74 -7.68
C ARG A 147 -3.75 9.14 -7.69
N TYR A 148 -4.59 8.47 -8.49
CA TYR A 148 -6.02 8.76 -8.59
C TYR A 148 -6.74 8.59 -7.25
N TYR A 149 -6.45 7.52 -6.51
CA TYR A 149 -7.09 7.26 -5.22
C TYR A 149 -6.53 8.16 -4.11
N ARG A 150 -5.21 8.41 -4.08
CA ARG A 150 -4.60 9.37 -3.15
C ARG A 150 -5.17 10.78 -3.31
N ASN A 151 -5.35 11.25 -4.54
CA ASN A 151 -5.94 12.57 -4.82
C ASN A 151 -7.43 12.66 -4.47
N LYS A 152 -8.06 11.53 -4.10
CA LYS A 152 -9.43 11.44 -3.59
C LYS A 152 -9.46 11.07 -2.11
N ASP A 153 -8.36 11.32 -1.41
CA ASP A 153 -8.21 11.11 0.02
C ASP A 153 -8.34 9.65 0.48
N TRP A 154 -8.19 8.68 -0.44
CA TRP A 154 -8.11 7.27 -0.07
C TRP A 154 -6.70 6.92 0.36
N ILE A 155 -6.59 6.14 1.43
CA ILE A 155 -5.34 5.46 1.79
C ILE A 155 -5.22 4.22 0.92
N VAL A 156 -4.08 4.07 0.25
CA VAL A 156 -3.82 3.00 -0.72
C VAL A 156 -2.67 2.14 -0.20
N HIS A 157 -2.92 0.85 -0.02
CA HIS A 157 -1.93 -0.14 0.38
C HIS A 157 -1.79 -1.25 -0.66
N SER A 158 -0.73 -2.04 -0.55
CA SER A 158 -0.51 -3.23 -1.38
C SER A 158 -1.70 -4.20 -1.32
N GLY A 159 -2.14 -4.66 -2.49
CA GLY A 159 -3.20 -5.65 -2.64
C GLY A 159 -2.75 -7.10 -2.56
N LEU A 160 -1.45 -7.35 -2.32
CA LEU A 160 -0.83 -8.67 -2.48
C LEU A 160 -1.52 -9.77 -1.66
N LEU A 161 -1.92 -9.49 -0.42
CA LEU A 161 -2.61 -10.46 0.45
C LEU A 161 -3.99 -10.88 -0.07
N TYR A 162 -4.56 -10.11 -0.99
CA TYR A 162 -5.86 -10.34 -1.60
C TYR A 162 -5.76 -10.66 -3.09
N ALA A 163 -4.54 -10.97 -3.56
CA ALA A 163 -4.23 -11.22 -4.97
C ALA A 163 -4.71 -10.10 -5.92
N CYS A 164 -4.75 -8.86 -5.41
CA CYS A 164 -5.11 -7.65 -6.13
C CYS A 164 -3.90 -6.69 -6.20
N ASP A 165 -4.01 -5.60 -6.96
CA ASP A 165 -2.93 -4.60 -7.04
C ASP A 165 -2.85 -3.71 -5.81
N PHE A 166 -4.01 -3.25 -5.33
CA PHE A 166 -4.13 -2.38 -4.18
C PHE A 166 -5.36 -2.70 -3.32
N ILE A 167 -5.30 -2.30 -2.06
CA ILE A 167 -6.44 -2.17 -1.16
C ILE A 167 -6.60 -0.70 -0.79
N ILE A 168 -7.84 -0.22 -0.72
CA ILE A 168 -8.14 1.16 -0.29
C ILE A 168 -8.91 1.23 1.02
N TYR A 169 -8.60 2.25 1.82
CA TYR A 169 -9.24 2.58 3.09
C TYR A 169 -9.69 4.03 3.09
N HIS A 170 -10.83 4.31 3.71
CA HIS A 170 -11.29 5.68 3.91
C HIS A 170 -10.49 6.39 5.03
N ASP A 171 -10.39 5.79 6.22
CA ASP A 171 -9.71 6.42 7.38
C ASP A 171 -8.40 5.72 7.79
N GLY A 172 -8.07 4.56 7.20
CA GLY A 172 -6.85 3.78 7.44
C GLY A 172 -7.09 2.40 8.06
N PRO A 173 -6.08 1.50 8.02
CA PRO A 173 -6.20 0.11 8.45
C PRO A 173 -6.48 -0.05 9.94
N GLY A 174 -6.12 0.92 10.79
CA GLY A 174 -6.43 0.91 12.22
C GLY A 174 -7.91 1.11 12.55
N TYR A 175 -8.70 1.69 11.62
CA TYR A 175 -10.01 2.26 11.95
C TYR A 175 -11.18 1.59 11.24
N ASN A 176 -11.02 1.26 9.97
CA ASN A 176 -12.06 0.60 9.17
C ASN A 176 -11.55 -0.74 8.65
N HIS A 177 -12.45 -1.68 8.37
CA HIS A 177 -12.12 -2.73 7.41
C HIS A 177 -11.81 -2.07 6.07
N SER A 178 -10.86 -2.63 5.31
CA SER A 178 -10.57 -2.09 4.00
C SER A 178 -11.81 -2.07 3.12
N THR A 179 -12.02 -0.95 2.45
CA THR A 179 -13.27 -0.65 1.76
C THR A 179 -13.40 -1.42 0.45
N ALA A 180 -12.32 -1.48 -0.34
CA ALA A 180 -12.33 -2.16 -1.62
C ALA A 180 -10.94 -2.70 -2.00
N ALA A 181 -10.93 -3.74 -2.83
CA ALA A 181 -9.76 -4.28 -3.50
C ALA A 181 -9.76 -3.84 -4.97
N LEU A 182 -8.62 -3.34 -5.42
CA LEU A 182 -8.42 -2.79 -6.77
C LEU A 182 -7.59 -3.75 -7.60
N TYR A 183 -8.11 -4.16 -8.75
CA TYR A 183 -7.39 -4.97 -9.73
C TYR A 183 -7.20 -4.20 -11.03
N ILE A 184 -5.96 -4.05 -11.46
CA ILE A 184 -5.60 -3.35 -12.69
C ILE A 184 -5.60 -4.36 -13.83
N ALA A 185 -6.57 -4.23 -14.71
CA ALA A 185 -6.77 -5.12 -15.83
C ALA A 185 -5.63 -5.01 -16.86
N ASN A 186 -5.30 -6.14 -17.48
CA ASN A 186 -4.40 -6.20 -18.60
C ASN A 186 -5.18 -6.62 -19.85
N PRO A 187 -5.27 -5.77 -20.89
CA PRO A 187 -6.09 -6.08 -22.05
C PRO A 187 -5.62 -7.33 -22.81
N THR A 188 -4.37 -7.74 -22.64
CA THR A 188 -3.81 -8.97 -23.22
C THR A 188 -4.28 -10.25 -22.53
N ASN A 189 -4.88 -10.16 -21.34
CA ASN A 189 -5.30 -11.35 -20.58
C ASN A 189 -6.75 -11.71 -20.91
N CYS A 190 -6.94 -12.66 -21.83
CA CYS A 190 -8.25 -13.25 -22.14
C CYS A 190 -8.94 -13.89 -20.91
N HIS A 191 -8.17 -14.17 -19.85
CA HIS A 191 -8.65 -14.76 -18.60
C HIS A 191 -9.30 -13.77 -17.63
N ASP A 192 -9.31 -12.46 -17.92
CA ASP A 192 -9.79 -11.44 -16.98
C ASP A 192 -11.24 -11.68 -16.52
N ILE A 193 -12.12 -12.23 -17.36
CA ILE A 193 -13.51 -12.52 -16.96
C ILE A 193 -13.57 -13.65 -15.92
N LYS A 194 -12.84 -14.75 -16.14
CA LYS A 194 -12.80 -15.89 -15.19
C LYS A 194 -12.13 -15.49 -13.89
N LEU A 195 -11.04 -14.71 -14.00
CA LEU A 195 -10.38 -14.14 -12.83
C LEU A 195 -11.34 -13.22 -12.07
N PHE A 196 -12.09 -12.36 -12.75
CA PHE A 196 -13.03 -11.44 -12.13
C PHE A 196 -14.09 -12.14 -11.28
N SER A 197 -14.73 -13.20 -11.80
CA SER A 197 -15.71 -13.98 -11.04
C SER A 197 -15.08 -14.68 -9.81
N ASN A 198 -13.89 -15.26 -9.96
CA ASN A 198 -13.17 -15.89 -8.85
C ASN A 198 -12.75 -14.88 -7.78
N PHE A 199 -12.25 -13.71 -8.18
CA PHE A 199 -11.89 -12.61 -7.29
C PHE A 199 -13.12 -12.10 -6.55
N ASN A 200 -14.25 -11.91 -7.23
CA ASN A 200 -15.50 -11.50 -6.59
C ASN A 200 -15.92 -12.47 -5.48
N ARG A 201 -15.89 -13.77 -5.75
CA ARG A 201 -16.24 -14.79 -4.76
C ARG A 201 -15.25 -14.81 -3.58
N PHE A 202 -13.96 -14.69 -3.85
CA PHE A 202 -12.95 -14.66 -2.80
C PHE A 202 -13.07 -13.40 -1.93
N LEU A 203 -13.26 -12.24 -2.55
CA LEU A 203 -13.33 -10.95 -1.88
C LEU A 203 -14.64 -10.74 -1.12
N SER A 204 -15.75 -11.29 -1.61
CA SER A 204 -17.02 -11.27 -0.86
C SER A 204 -16.92 -12.03 0.45
N ASN A 205 -16.20 -13.17 0.49
CA ASN A 205 -15.94 -13.92 1.73
C ASN A 205 -15.19 -13.09 2.78
N VAL A 206 -14.29 -12.20 2.35
CA VAL A 206 -13.56 -11.28 3.24
C VAL A 206 -14.20 -9.88 3.32
N LYS A 207 -15.45 -9.76 2.84
CA LYS A 207 -16.28 -8.54 2.84
C LYS A 207 -15.60 -7.33 2.20
N LYS A 208 -14.94 -7.53 1.05
CA LYS A 208 -14.32 -6.46 0.27
C LYS A 208 -15.03 -6.30 -1.06
N ILE A 209 -15.31 -5.04 -1.42
CA ILE A 209 -15.81 -4.72 -2.76
C ILE A 209 -14.67 -4.89 -3.75
N PHE A 210 -14.95 -5.53 -4.88
CA PHE A 210 -13.99 -5.68 -5.96
C PHE A 210 -14.20 -4.59 -7.01
N ILE A 211 -13.11 -3.90 -7.36
CA ILE A 211 -13.11 -2.88 -8.41
C ILE A 211 -12.07 -3.29 -9.45
N LYS A 212 -12.53 -3.60 -10.66
CA LYS A 212 -11.68 -3.75 -11.83
C LYS A 212 -11.40 -2.37 -12.40
N ILE A 213 -10.15 -2.13 -12.76
CA ILE A 213 -9.66 -0.86 -13.30
C ILE A 213 -9.00 -1.08 -14.64
N ASP A 214 -9.47 -0.38 -15.67
CA ASP A 214 -8.84 -0.30 -16.97
C ASP A 214 -8.10 1.04 -17.10
N VAL A 215 -6.80 0.98 -17.39
CA VAL A 215 -5.96 2.17 -17.62
C VAL A 215 -5.70 2.31 -19.11
N ASP A 216 -6.20 3.40 -19.67
CA ASP A 216 -6.11 3.73 -21.08
C ASP A 216 -4.92 4.66 -21.34
N ILE A 217 -3.89 4.11 -22.00
CA ILE A 217 -2.65 4.81 -22.33
C ILE A 217 -2.63 5.02 -23.85
N PRO A 218 -2.75 6.27 -24.34
CA PRO A 218 -2.65 6.56 -25.77
C PRO A 218 -1.32 6.08 -26.37
N SER A 219 -1.37 5.45 -27.54
CA SER A 219 -0.20 4.83 -28.18
C SER A 219 0.89 5.82 -28.60
N ASP A 220 0.53 7.07 -28.86
CA ASP A 220 1.41 8.17 -29.27
C ASP A 220 2.05 8.91 -28.10
N LEU A 221 1.76 8.48 -26.86
CA LEU A 221 2.19 9.18 -25.66
C LEU A 221 3.66 8.89 -25.32
N ILE A 222 4.43 9.96 -25.08
CA ILE A 222 5.79 9.84 -24.54
C ILE A 222 5.70 9.46 -23.05
N LEU A 223 6.24 8.29 -22.70
CA LEU A 223 6.06 7.67 -21.37
C LEU A 223 7.27 7.81 -20.44
N ASN A 224 8.39 8.35 -20.92
CA ASN A 224 9.62 8.51 -20.12
C ASN A 224 9.61 9.79 -19.25
N THR A 225 8.53 10.56 -19.25
CA THR A 225 8.34 11.69 -18.33
C THR A 225 6.99 11.61 -17.62
N PRO A 226 6.87 12.15 -16.40
CA PRO A 226 5.60 12.24 -15.68
C PRO A 226 4.53 13.09 -16.39
N ASP A 227 4.89 13.90 -17.40
CA ASP A 227 3.92 14.73 -18.13
C ASP A 227 2.82 13.91 -18.82
N CYS A 228 3.11 12.63 -19.10
CA CYS A 228 2.17 11.69 -19.69
C CYS A 228 0.90 11.52 -18.84
N LEU A 229 0.98 11.71 -17.52
CA LEU A 229 -0.11 11.47 -16.57
C LEU A 229 -1.40 12.25 -16.90
N LYS A 230 -1.27 13.45 -17.48
CA LYS A 230 -2.41 14.31 -17.82
C LYS A 230 -3.27 13.75 -18.95
N LYS A 231 -2.73 12.82 -19.75
CA LYS A 231 -3.40 12.23 -20.91
C LYS A 231 -3.84 10.78 -20.69
N ILE A 232 -3.56 10.20 -19.53
CA ILE A 232 -3.94 8.82 -19.19
C ILE A 232 -5.31 8.83 -18.51
N CYS A 233 -6.21 7.97 -18.98
CA CYS A 233 -7.57 7.86 -18.46
C CYS A 233 -7.74 6.56 -17.65
N ILE A 234 -8.60 6.62 -16.62
CA ILE A 234 -8.94 5.46 -15.80
C ILE A 234 -10.44 5.19 -15.91
N LYS A 235 -10.81 3.95 -16.24
CA LYS A 235 -12.19 3.44 -16.19
C LYS A 235 -12.31 2.41 -15.08
N GLN A 236 -13.44 2.41 -14.37
CA GLN A 236 -13.69 1.52 -13.23
C GLN A 236 -14.96 0.73 -13.45
N VAL A 237 -14.92 -0.56 -13.14
CA VAL A 237 -16.08 -1.45 -13.08
C VAL A 237 -16.14 -2.00 -11.67
N ILE A 238 -17.21 -1.68 -10.96
CA ILE A 238 -17.47 -2.19 -9.61
C ILE A 238 -18.23 -3.50 -9.79
N SER A 239 -17.78 -4.59 -9.18
CA SER A 239 -18.70 -5.71 -8.99
C SER A 239 -19.63 -5.36 -7.84
N SER A 240 -20.89 -5.09 -8.14
CA SER A 240 -21.91 -5.21 -7.10
C SER A 240 -22.17 -6.71 -6.89
N SER A 241 -22.55 -7.10 -5.68
CA SER A 241 -23.04 -8.47 -5.43
C SER A 241 -24.38 -8.76 -6.13
N LEU A 242 -24.91 -7.80 -6.90
CA LEU A 242 -26.21 -7.86 -7.58
C LEU A 242 -26.10 -8.14 -9.09
N ASP A 243 -24.89 -8.23 -9.65
CA ASP A 243 -24.69 -8.46 -11.09
C ASP A 243 -24.38 -9.93 -11.46
N VAL A 244 -24.70 -10.89 -10.58
CA VAL A 244 -24.72 -12.34 -10.87
C VAL A 244 -26.14 -12.85 -10.71
#